data_AF-A0A6J6MG83-F1
#
_entry.id   AF-A0A6J6MG83-F1
#
_cell.length_a   1.000
_cell.length_b   1.000
_cell.length_c   1.000
_cell.angle_alpha   90.00
_cell.angle_beta   90.00
_cell.angle_gamma   90.00
#
_symmetry.space_group_name_H-M   'P 1'
#
loop_
_entity.id
_entity.type
_entity.pdbx_description
1 polymer ?
#
loop_
_entity_poly.entity_id
_entity_poly.type
_entity_poly.pdbx_seq_one_letter_code
_entity_poly.pdbx_strand_id
1 'polypeptide(L)'
;MWLGQMFGAKWYGGNQAAAFASDPRWTKAFTWQHDFIAKVFGGGNFDKGSKLLVKFVAARGGEWGADHDFMTGRVAMKWDANWMGPMFCDPDGWAMVDLAKCPSKLNFGIAGFPVSAENSAAYGSGVVGQGQMGISKGSKNVKDAWIVLKGLATDTKLNAAWDSANGSPSSLLAKAARPSTSADWYLPIYDITSNPKSAYHVVKNTGEHLEESMLQNLMASWQAGDTANIKSALSDLAKKVDQIVVRNN
;
A
#
# COMPACT_ATOMS: atom_id res chain seq x y z
N MET A 1 4.09 -5.07 2.96
CA MET A 1 2.65 -4.76 3.00
C MET A 1 1.85 -5.53 1.94
N TRP A 2 2.05 -5.27 0.64
CA TRP A 2 1.24 -5.80 -0.47
C TRP A 2 1.20 -7.34 -0.57
N LEU A 3 2.35 -8.01 -0.51
CA LEU A 3 2.42 -9.49 -0.54
C LEU A 3 1.59 -10.14 0.58
N GLY A 4 1.56 -9.51 1.76
CA GLY A 4 0.74 -9.99 2.88
C GLY A 4 -0.74 -10.01 2.52
N GLN A 5 -1.25 -8.94 1.90
CA GLN A 5 -2.63 -8.85 1.43
C GLN A 5 -2.93 -9.87 0.31
N MET A 6 -2.03 -10.00 -0.67
CA MET A 6 -2.22 -10.91 -1.82
C MET A 6 -2.36 -12.38 -1.39
N PHE A 7 -1.61 -12.79 -0.35
CA PHE A 7 -1.59 -14.16 0.16
C PHE A 7 -2.39 -14.37 1.44
N GLY A 8 -2.98 -13.31 2.01
CA GLY A 8 -3.66 -13.34 3.29
C GLY A 8 -2.73 -13.67 4.47
N ALA A 9 -1.43 -13.38 4.36
CA ALA A 9 -0.44 -13.71 5.38
C ALA A 9 -0.62 -12.83 6.63
N LYS A 10 -0.55 -13.44 7.81
CA LYS A 10 -0.69 -12.75 9.10
C LYS A 10 0.65 -12.17 9.54
N TRP A 11 0.60 -10.94 10.05
CA TRP A 11 1.76 -10.27 10.64
C TRP A 11 2.00 -10.71 12.08
N TYR A 12 0.91 -11.00 12.81
CA TYR A 12 0.93 -11.47 14.19
C TYR A 12 0.05 -12.71 14.36
N GLY A 13 0.48 -13.62 15.24
CA GLY A 13 -0.23 -14.83 15.62
C GLY A 13 -1.27 -14.60 16.72
N GLY A 14 -2.04 -15.65 17.06
CA GLY A 14 -3.05 -15.58 18.11
C GLY A 14 -2.47 -15.37 19.52
N ASN A 15 -1.22 -15.76 19.74
CA ASN A 15 -0.44 -15.51 20.95
C ASN A 15 0.21 -14.11 20.97
N GLN A 16 -0.12 -13.25 20.01
CA GLN A 16 0.42 -11.90 19.85
C GLN A 16 1.90 -11.81 19.40
N ALA A 17 2.58 -12.93 19.15
CA ALA A 17 3.93 -12.96 18.59
C ALA A 17 3.91 -12.71 17.07
N ALA A 18 5.05 -12.28 16.51
CA ALA A 18 5.23 -12.10 15.08
C ALA A 18 5.02 -13.41 14.32
N ALA A 19 4.22 -13.38 13.26
CA ALA A 19 3.81 -14.57 12.51
C ALA A 19 4.63 -14.81 11.23
N PHE A 20 5.67 -14.01 10.97
CA PHE A 20 6.50 -14.13 9.75
C PHE A 20 7.08 -15.54 9.56
N ALA A 21 7.49 -16.18 10.65
CA ALA A 21 8.06 -17.53 10.64
C ALA A 21 7.00 -18.64 10.69
N SER A 22 5.93 -18.41 11.46
CA SER A 22 4.93 -19.44 11.77
C SER A 22 3.78 -19.52 10.76
N ASP A 23 3.49 -18.44 10.04
CA ASP A 23 2.46 -18.44 9.00
C ASP A 23 3.07 -18.87 7.65
N PRO A 24 2.75 -20.08 7.14
CA PRO A 24 3.34 -20.60 5.91
C PRO A 24 3.02 -19.75 4.68
N ARG A 25 2.00 -18.88 4.74
CA ARG A 25 1.64 -17.96 3.65
C ARG A 25 2.73 -16.94 3.36
N TRP A 26 3.58 -16.59 4.33
CA TRP A 26 4.75 -15.75 4.06
C TRP A 26 5.77 -16.45 3.18
N THR A 27 6.18 -17.66 3.55
CA THR A 27 7.10 -18.45 2.71
C THR A 27 6.52 -18.60 1.30
N LYS A 28 5.22 -18.92 1.19
CA LYS A 28 4.54 -19.04 -0.10
C LYS A 28 4.58 -17.73 -0.93
N ALA A 29 4.32 -16.59 -0.30
CA ALA A 29 4.33 -15.29 -0.96
C ALA A 29 5.71 -14.94 -1.55
N PHE A 30 6.77 -15.19 -0.78
CA PHE A 30 8.14 -14.95 -1.22
C PHE A 30 8.60 -15.97 -2.27
N THR A 31 8.21 -17.24 -2.15
CA THR A 31 8.45 -18.24 -3.20
C THR A 31 7.78 -17.84 -4.50
N TRP A 32 6.52 -17.39 -4.45
CA TRP A 32 5.83 -16.88 -5.64
C TRP A 32 6.55 -15.68 -6.25
N GLN A 33 7.05 -14.73 -5.45
CA GLN A 33 7.81 -13.59 -5.95
C GLN A 33 9.10 -14.02 -6.66
N HIS A 34 9.82 -14.96 -6.08
CA HIS A 34 11.02 -15.55 -6.70
C HIS A 34 10.69 -16.18 -8.05
N ASP A 35 9.66 -17.04 -8.09
CA ASP A 35 9.27 -17.75 -9.31
C ASP A 35 8.73 -16.79 -10.37
N PHE A 36 8.00 -15.74 -9.97
CA PHE A 36 7.56 -14.68 -10.86
C PHE A 36 8.76 -13.98 -11.51
N ILE A 37 9.77 -13.60 -10.73
CA ILE A 37 10.98 -12.96 -11.25
C ILE A 37 11.72 -13.89 -12.21
N ALA A 38 11.92 -15.14 -11.81
CA ALA A 38 12.58 -16.14 -12.65
C ALA A 38 11.83 -16.34 -13.97
N LYS A 39 10.52 -16.54 -13.93
CA LYS A 39 9.71 -16.85 -15.11
C LYS A 39 9.50 -15.64 -16.03
N VAL A 40 9.09 -14.52 -15.47
CA VAL A 40 8.64 -13.35 -16.25
C VAL A 40 9.83 -12.51 -16.74
N PHE A 41 10.84 -12.30 -15.89
CA PHE A 41 12.00 -11.47 -16.25
C PHE A 41 13.22 -12.32 -16.65
N GLY A 42 13.35 -13.52 -16.09
CA GLY A 42 14.53 -14.36 -16.24
C GLY A 42 14.45 -15.49 -17.28
N GLY A 43 13.29 -15.75 -17.88
CA GLY A 43 13.10 -16.90 -18.77
C GLY A 43 13.27 -18.25 -18.07
N GLY A 44 12.88 -18.34 -16.81
CA GLY A 44 13.04 -19.51 -15.93
C GLY A 44 14.27 -19.48 -15.02
N ASN A 45 15.18 -18.51 -15.17
CA ASN A 45 16.37 -18.36 -14.34
C ASN A 45 16.24 -17.15 -13.40
N PHE A 46 16.26 -17.40 -12.09
CA PHE A 46 16.10 -16.34 -11.09
C PHE A 46 17.23 -15.31 -11.13
N ASP A 47 18.50 -15.73 -11.11
CA ASP A 47 19.65 -14.81 -11.10
C ASP A 47 19.63 -13.84 -12.29
N LYS A 48 19.24 -14.34 -13.47
CA LYS A 48 19.06 -13.51 -14.66
C LYS A 48 17.92 -12.51 -14.47
N GLY A 49 16.76 -12.98 -13.99
CA GLY A 49 15.59 -12.13 -13.74
C GLY A 49 15.86 -11.04 -12.70
N SER A 50 16.48 -11.42 -11.57
CA SER A 50 16.91 -10.51 -10.51
C SER A 50 17.84 -9.42 -11.05
N LYS A 51 18.92 -9.80 -11.76
CA LYS A 51 19.87 -8.82 -12.34
C LYS A 51 19.21 -7.86 -13.32
N LEU A 52 18.28 -8.33 -14.15
CA LEU A 52 17.52 -7.49 -15.07
C LEU A 52 16.60 -6.53 -14.31
N LEU A 53 15.91 -7.02 -13.27
CA LEU A 53 15.03 -6.20 -12.44
C LEU A 53 15.81 -5.14 -11.66
N VAL A 54 16.93 -5.49 -11.03
CA VAL A 54 17.82 -4.56 -10.32
C VAL A 54 18.34 -3.48 -11.28
N LYS A 55 18.78 -3.88 -12.49
CA LYS A 55 19.22 -2.91 -13.52
C LYS A 55 18.08 -1.99 -13.97
N PHE A 56 16.86 -2.53 -14.13
CA PHE A 56 15.69 -1.73 -14.48
C PHE A 56 15.38 -0.69 -13.41
N VAL A 57 15.34 -1.10 -12.13
CA VAL A 57 15.08 -0.23 -10.98
C VAL A 57 16.18 0.82 -10.82
N ALA A 58 17.45 0.47 -11.05
CA ALA A 58 18.56 1.42 -11.01
C ALA A 58 18.48 2.51 -12.09
N ALA A 59 17.75 2.24 -13.19
CA ALA A 59 17.53 3.16 -14.30
C ALA A 59 16.12 3.78 -14.30
N ARG A 60 15.40 3.73 -13.17
CA ARG A 60 14.06 4.34 -13.05
C ARG A 60 14.13 5.86 -13.08
N GLY A 61 13.11 6.51 -13.64
CA GLY A 61 12.95 7.95 -13.51
C GLY A 61 12.56 8.39 -12.09
N GLY A 62 12.42 9.70 -11.88
CA GLY A 62 12.01 10.26 -10.60
C GLY A 62 10.63 9.76 -10.14
N GLU A 63 10.45 9.51 -8.84
CA GLU A 63 9.20 8.93 -8.31
C GLU A 63 7.99 9.88 -8.44
N TRP A 64 8.23 11.18 -8.43
CA TRP A 64 7.19 12.19 -8.13
C TRP A 64 6.93 13.16 -9.29
N GLY A 65 7.19 12.75 -10.53
CA GLY A 65 7.17 13.65 -11.69
C GLY A 65 6.92 12.98 -13.03
N ALA A 66 7.01 13.76 -14.10
CA ALA A 66 6.73 13.31 -15.47
C ALA A 66 7.69 12.21 -15.93
N ASP A 67 8.90 12.16 -15.35
CA ASP A 67 9.90 11.12 -15.59
C ASP A 67 9.56 9.78 -14.96
N HIS A 68 8.56 9.70 -14.07
CA HIS A 68 8.18 8.44 -13.43
C HIS A 68 7.86 7.36 -14.47
N ASP A 69 8.35 6.13 -14.29
CA ASP A 69 8.29 5.08 -15.31
C ASP A 69 6.85 4.70 -15.76
N PHE A 70 5.85 4.88 -14.89
CA PHE A 70 4.43 4.79 -15.27
C PHE A 70 4.00 5.93 -16.22
N MET A 71 4.40 7.18 -15.93
CA MET A 71 4.09 8.37 -16.73
C MET A 71 4.74 8.32 -18.12
N THR A 72 5.93 7.72 -18.20
CA THR A 72 6.65 7.51 -19.46
C THR A 72 6.25 6.22 -20.21
N GLY A 73 5.37 5.40 -19.62
CA GLY A 73 4.91 4.14 -20.23
C GLY A 73 5.89 2.96 -20.15
N ARG A 74 7.00 3.09 -19.41
CA ARG A 74 7.94 1.99 -19.13
C ARG A 74 7.37 0.96 -18.15
N VAL A 75 6.41 1.35 -17.32
CA VAL A 75 5.67 0.48 -16.39
C VAL A 75 4.19 0.53 -16.74
N ALA A 76 3.58 -0.63 -17.00
CA ALA A 76 2.16 -0.73 -17.36
C ALA A 76 1.21 -0.77 -16.14
N MET A 77 1.69 -1.24 -14.98
CA MET A 77 0.91 -1.38 -13.75
C MET A 77 1.80 -1.14 -12.54
N LYS A 78 1.28 -0.45 -11.53
CA LYS A 78 1.94 -0.30 -10.23
C LYS A 78 0.95 -0.37 -9.08
N TRP A 79 1.45 -0.74 -7.91
CA TRP A 79 0.74 -0.53 -6.65
C TRP A 79 1.08 0.85 -6.13
N ASP A 80 0.06 1.62 -5.77
CA ASP A 80 0.28 2.99 -5.34
C ASP A 80 -0.80 3.47 -4.37
N ALA A 81 -0.53 4.61 -3.75
CA ALA A 81 -1.45 5.24 -2.83
C ALA A 81 -2.63 5.90 -3.56
N ASN A 82 -3.79 5.91 -2.89
CA ASN A 82 -5.01 6.47 -3.44
C ASN A 82 -4.87 7.98 -3.77
N TRP A 83 -4.02 8.73 -3.06
CA TRP A 83 -3.84 10.18 -3.24
C TRP A 83 -2.98 10.59 -4.45
N MET A 84 -2.56 9.65 -5.31
CA MET A 84 -1.68 9.92 -6.45
C MET A 84 -2.39 10.49 -7.68
N GLY A 85 -3.72 10.66 -7.63
CA GLY A 85 -4.51 11.21 -8.72
C GLY A 85 -3.97 12.52 -9.30
N PRO A 86 -3.65 13.54 -8.47
CA PRO A 86 -3.05 14.80 -8.93
C PRO A 86 -1.76 14.59 -9.73
N MET A 87 -0.85 13.72 -9.29
CA MET A 87 0.40 13.42 -10.01
C MET A 87 0.13 12.84 -11.41
N PHE A 88 -0.92 12.03 -11.59
CA PHE A 88 -1.20 11.48 -12.92
C PHE A 88 -1.75 12.51 -13.90
N CYS A 89 -2.29 13.63 -13.39
CA CYS A 89 -2.91 14.67 -14.18
C CYS A 89 -2.02 15.90 -14.37
N ASP A 90 -1.19 16.22 -13.37
CA ASP A 90 -0.19 17.29 -13.37
C ASP A 90 1.07 16.78 -12.63
N PRO A 91 1.89 15.95 -13.29
CA PRO A 91 2.96 15.20 -12.62
C PRO A 91 4.04 16.09 -11.99
N ASP A 92 4.36 17.23 -12.60
CA ASP A 92 5.42 18.10 -12.10
C ASP A 92 4.88 19.24 -11.21
N GLY A 93 3.62 19.63 -11.39
CA GLY A 93 2.99 20.72 -10.62
C GLY A 93 2.15 20.25 -9.42
N TRP A 94 1.71 19.00 -9.40
CA TRP A 94 0.85 18.43 -8.34
C TRP A 94 -0.41 19.25 -8.05
N ALA A 95 -0.90 20.02 -9.03
CA ALA A 95 -2.09 20.82 -8.84
C ALA A 95 -3.30 19.94 -8.54
N MET A 96 -4.12 20.38 -7.60
CA MET A 96 -5.44 19.78 -7.36
C MET A 96 -6.34 20.11 -8.55
N VAL A 97 -6.35 19.22 -9.53
CA VAL A 97 -7.18 19.35 -10.73
C VAL A 97 -8.50 18.61 -10.57
N ASP A 98 -9.48 19.06 -11.34
CA ASP A 98 -10.69 18.29 -11.58
C ASP A 98 -10.29 16.97 -12.27
N LEU A 99 -10.24 15.86 -11.50
CA LEU A 99 -9.79 14.56 -12.01
C LEU A 99 -10.68 14.09 -13.17
N ALA A 100 -11.95 14.50 -13.22
CA ALA A 100 -12.84 14.22 -14.34
C ALA A 100 -12.37 14.86 -15.66
N LYS A 101 -11.46 15.84 -15.60
CA LYS A 101 -10.84 16.54 -16.74
C LYS A 101 -9.32 16.32 -16.81
N CYS A 102 -8.83 15.27 -16.16
CA CYS A 102 -7.41 14.92 -16.12
C CYS A 102 -6.79 14.94 -17.54
N PRO A 103 -5.80 15.80 -17.84
CA PRO A 103 -5.20 15.91 -19.16
C PRO A 103 -4.12 14.85 -19.42
N SER A 104 -4.11 13.78 -18.61
CA SER A 104 -3.12 12.72 -18.72
C SER A 104 -3.14 12.11 -20.12
N LYS A 105 -1.95 11.88 -20.68
CA LYS A 105 -1.79 11.15 -21.94
C LYS A 105 -1.89 9.64 -21.77
N LEU A 106 -1.87 9.17 -20.52
CA LEU A 106 -2.01 7.74 -20.20
C LEU A 106 -3.48 7.34 -20.20
N ASN A 107 -3.75 6.13 -20.72
CA ASN A 107 -5.01 5.44 -20.48
C ASN A 107 -4.82 4.48 -19.30
N PHE A 108 -5.34 4.84 -18.13
CA PHE A 108 -5.15 4.06 -16.90
C PHE A 108 -6.44 3.92 -16.10
N GLY A 109 -6.43 2.96 -15.18
CA GLY A 109 -7.53 2.72 -14.25
C GLY A 109 -7.03 2.07 -12.97
N ILE A 110 -7.93 1.95 -12.00
CA ILE A 110 -7.64 1.36 -10.69
C ILE A 110 -8.36 0.02 -10.55
N ALA A 111 -7.71 -0.95 -9.93
CA ALA A 111 -8.30 -2.22 -9.54
C ALA A 111 -7.81 -2.62 -8.15
N GLY A 112 -8.59 -3.48 -7.48
CA GLY A 112 -8.12 -4.14 -6.25
C GLY A 112 -6.93 -5.06 -6.54
N PHE A 113 -6.23 -5.49 -5.50
CA PHE A 113 -5.03 -6.28 -5.69
C PHE A 113 -5.35 -7.66 -6.26
N PRO A 114 -4.45 -8.22 -7.08
CA PRO A 114 -4.48 -9.64 -7.37
C PRO A 114 -4.27 -10.42 -6.07
N VAL A 115 -4.86 -11.61 -6.00
CA VAL A 115 -4.71 -12.50 -4.85
C VAL A 115 -4.30 -13.89 -5.29
N SER A 116 -3.62 -14.62 -4.42
CA SER A 116 -3.36 -16.05 -4.62
C SER A 116 -4.68 -16.83 -4.73
N ALA A 117 -4.67 -17.97 -5.42
CA ALA A 117 -5.87 -18.79 -5.61
C ALA A 117 -6.53 -19.18 -4.27
N GLU A 118 -5.73 -19.48 -3.26
CA GLU A 118 -6.19 -19.85 -1.91
C GLU A 118 -6.68 -18.66 -1.09
N ASN A 119 -6.43 -17.43 -1.56
CA ASN A 119 -6.95 -16.19 -1.01
C ASN A 119 -7.96 -15.51 -1.97
N SER A 120 -8.55 -16.26 -2.90
CA SER A 120 -9.50 -15.77 -3.91
C SER A 120 -10.69 -15.01 -3.32
N ALA A 121 -11.13 -15.35 -2.10
CA ALA A 121 -12.18 -14.63 -1.39
C ALA A 121 -11.82 -13.17 -1.02
N ALA A 122 -10.54 -12.79 -1.10
CA ALA A 122 -10.06 -11.42 -0.92
C ALA A 122 -9.85 -10.67 -2.24
N TYR A 123 -10.22 -11.25 -3.39
CA TYR A 123 -10.11 -10.55 -4.68
C TYR A 123 -10.90 -9.23 -4.65
N GLY A 124 -10.34 -8.20 -5.28
CA GLY A 124 -10.91 -6.85 -5.26
C GLY A 124 -10.68 -6.07 -3.95
N SER A 125 -10.00 -6.67 -2.97
CA SER A 125 -9.55 -5.96 -1.77
C SER A 125 -8.22 -5.22 -1.99
N GLY A 126 -7.81 -4.42 -1.02
CA GLY A 126 -6.54 -3.73 -1.02
C GLY A 126 -6.03 -3.51 0.40
N VAL A 127 -4.87 -2.88 0.50
CA VAL A 127 -4.39 -2.39 1.80
C VAL A 127 -5.00 -1.03 2.05
N VAL A 128 -5.77 -0.92 3.13
CA VAL A 128 -6.45 0.32 3.51
C VAL A 128 -5.86 0.81 4.81
N GLY A 129 -4.97 1.79 4.71
CA GLY A 129 -4.56 2.67 5.80
C GLY A 129 -5.27 4.03 5.66
N GLN A 130 -5.33 4.80 6.75
CA GLN A 130 -5.87 6.16 6.72
C GLN A 130 -4.92 7.11 7.45
N GLY A 131 -4.85 8.36 6.99
CA GLY A 131 -4.21 9.42 7.75
C GLY A 131 -4.91 9.59 9.09
N GLN A 132 -4.20 9.35 10.18
CA GLN A 132 -4.75 9.49 11.52
C GLN A 132 -4.74 10.97 11.90
N MET A 133 -5.90 11.50 12.29
CA MET A 133 -6.01 12.83 12.85
C MET A 133 -6.25 12.73 14.35
N GLY A 134 -5.51 13.51 15.14
CA GLY A 134 -5.59 13.50 16.59
C GLY A 134 -5.54 14.90 17.18
N ILE A 135 -6.10 15.06 18.38
CA ILE A 135 -5.96 16.29 19.16
C ILE A 135 -4.71 16.15 20.01
N SER A 136 -3.73 17.03 19.78
CA SER A 136 -2.52 17.07 20.62
C SER A 136 -2.89 17.25 22.09
N LYS A 137 -2.23 16.50 22.99
CA LYS A 137 -2.36 16.64 24.45
C LYS A 137 -2.10 18.07 24.94
N GLY A 138 -1.31 18.84 24.20
CA GLY A 138 -1.00 20.24 24.53
C GLY A 138 -2.01 21.27 24.02
N SER A 139 -3.05 20.86 23.28
CA SER A 139 -4.02 21.78 22.68
C SER A 139 -4.75 22.60 23.74
N LYS A 140 -4.82 23.91 23.54
CA LYS A 140 -5.64 24.82 24.36
C LYS A 140 -7.08 24.93 23.86
N ASN A 141 -7.35 24.43 22.65
CA ASN A 141 -8.64 24.54 21.96
C ASN A 141 -9.24 23.15 21.70
N VAL A 142 -9.24 22.28 22.72
CA VAL A 142 -9.69 20.88 22.59
C VAL A 142 -11.14 20.79 22.10
N LYS A 143 -12.02 21.66 22.59
CA LYS A 143 -13.44 21.68 22.18
C LYS A 143 -13.61 22.01 20.69
N ASP A 144 -12.91 23.02 20.21
CA ASP A 144 -13.00 23.43 18.81
C ASP A 144 -12.35 22.40 17.88
N ALA A 145 -11.19 21.86 18.29
CA ALA A 145 -10.54 20.76 17.56
C ALA A 145 -11.44 19.53 17.47
N TRP A 146 -12.19 19.20 18.53
CA TRP A 146 -13.16 18.12 18.52
C TRP A 146 -14.31 18.37 17.53
N ILE A 147 -14.81 19.60 17.42
CA ILE A 147 -15.85 19.95 16.44
C ILE A 147 -15.35 19.67 15.02
N VAL A 148 -14.11 20.08 14.69
CA VAL A 148 -13.51 19.85 13.36
C VAL A 148 -13.34 18.36 13.08
N LEU A 149 -12.73 17.60 14.01
CA LEU A 149 -12.51 16.16 13.84
C LEU A 149 -13.84 15.40 13.70
N LYS A 150 -14.83 15.73 14.53
CA LYS A 150 -16.17 15.13 14.44
C LYS A 150 -16.80 15.45 13.09
N GLY A 151 -16.68 16.69 12.62
CA GLY A 151 -17.16 17.10 11.30
C GLY A 151 -16.53 16.26 10.19
N LEU A 152 -15.20 16.21 10.12
CA LEU A 152 -14.49 15.41 9.11
C LEU A 152 -14.85 13.93 9.17
N ALA A 153 -15.15 13.38 10.35
CA ALA A 153 -15.50 11.97 10.52
C ALA A 153 -16.97 11.63 10.23
N THR A 154 -17.89 12.61 10.26
CA THR A 154 -19.34 12.33 10.25
C THR A 154 -20.15 13.16 9.25
N ASP A 155 -19.68 14.33 8.85
CA ASP A 155 -20.32 15.19 7.85
C ASP A 155 -19.80 14.85 6.45
N THR A 156 -20.65 14.23 5.64
CA THR A 156 -20.29 13.79 4.29
C THR A 156 -20.00 14.96 3.34
N LYS A 157 -20.59 16.14 3.55
CA LYS A 157 -20.30 17.32 2.72
C LYS A 157 -18.93 17.89 3.05
N LEU A 158 -18.62 18.01 4.34
CA LEU A 158 -17.29 18.47 4.77
C LEU A 158 -16.21 17.49 4.32
N ASN A 159 -16.46 16.20 4.45
CA ASN A 159 -15.53 15.16 4.03
C ASN A 159 -15.31 15.17 2.49
N ALA A 160 -16.38 15.28 1.68
CA ALA A 160 -16.22 15.43 0.23
C ALA A 160 -15.50 16.73 -0.17
N ALA A 161 -15.73 17.83 0.55
CA ALA A 161 -14.99 19.07 0.31
C ALA A 161 -13.49 18.92 0.64
N TRP A 162 -13.17 18.22 1.75
CA TRP A 162 -11.80 17.89 2.13
C TRP A 162 -11.11 17.01 1.07
N ASP A 163 -11.77 15.96 0.61
CA ASP A 163 -11.27 15.07 -0.44
C ASP A 163 -10.97 15.84 -1.72
N SER A 164 -11.88 16.73 -2.14
CA SER A 164 -11.67 17.57 -3.32
C SER A 164 -10.50 18.54 -3.17
N ALA A 165 -10.22 19.01 -1.95
CA ALA A 165 -9.13 19.95 -1.68
C ALA A 165 -7.77 19.25 -1.54
N ASN A 166 -7.74 17.96 -1.22
CA ASN A 166 -6.52 17.21 -0.95
C ASN A 166 -6.22 16.10 -1.96
N GLY A 167 -7.13 15.84 -2.92
CA GLY A 167 -6.94 14.83 -3.96
C GLY A 167 -6.88 13.40 -3.42
N SER A 168 -7.50 13.13 -2.26
CA SER A 168 -7.44 11.84 -1.58
C SER A 168 -8.86 11.38 -1.19
N PRO A 169 -9.38 10.31 -1.81
CA PRO A 169 -10.66 9.74 -1.45
C PRO A 169 -10.68 9.23 -0.02
N SER A 170 -11.66 9.70 0.73
CA SER A 170 -11.94 9.24 2.07
C SER A 170 -12.59 7.87 2.05
N SER A 171 -12.05 6.97 2.88
CA SER A 171 -12.68 5.68 3.14
C SER A 171 -14.00 5.77 3.92
N LEU A 172 -14.33 6.95 4.47
CA LEU A 172 -15.56 7.19 5.22
C LEU A 172 -16.75 7.50 4.31
N LEU A 173 -16.50 7.85 3.04
CA LEU A 173 -17.55 8.13 2.08
C LEU A 173 -17.98 6.87 1.35
N ALA A 174 -19.29 6.74 1.16
CA ALA A 174 -19.81 5.85 0.13
C ALA A 174 -19.48 6.43 -1.26
N LYS A 175 -19.33 5.55 -2.27
CA LYS A 175 -19.08 5.92 -3.67
C LYS A 175 -20.05 6.96 -4.24
N ALA A 176 -21.31 6.97 -3.77
CA ALA A 176 -22.33 7.94 -4.17
C ALA A 176 -22.14 9.34 -3.56
N ALA A 177 -21.40 9.46 -2.45
CA ALA A 177 -21.13 10.70 -1.74
C ALA A 177 -19.78 11.35 -2.14
N ARG A 178 -19.12 10.83 -3.19
CA ARG A 178 -17.86 11.34 -3.70
C ARG A 178 -17.93 12.80 -4.18
N PRO A 179 -16.78 13.52 -4.24
CA PRO A 179 -16.69 14.80 -4.91
C PRO A 179 -17.11 14.70 -6.39
N SER A 180 -17.82 15.71 -6.91
CA SER A 180 -18.23 15.75 -8.32
C SER A 180 -17.06 15.84 -9.30
N THR A 181 -15.89 16.26 -8.82
CA THR A 181 -14.62 16.32 -9.55
C THR A 181 -13.92 14.95 -9.68
N SER A 182 -14.47 13.90 -9.05
CA SER A 182 -13.93 12.54 -9.15
C SER A 182 -14.15 11.94 -10.53
N ALA A 183 -13.10 11.38 -11.12
CA ALA A 183 -13.20 10.64 -12.38
C ALA A 183 -13.73 9.22 -12.21
N ASP A 184 -14.29 8.66 -13.28
CA ASP A 184 -14.78 7.27 -13.29
C ASP A 184 -13.68 6.23 -13.02
N TRP A 185 -12.47 6.46 -13.55
CA TRP A 185 -11.31 5.59 -13.31
C TRP A 185 -10.86 5.54 -11.84
N TYR A 186 -11.30 6.51 -11.04
CA TYR A 186 -10.96 6.66 -9.63
C TYR A 186 -11.95 5.98 -8.69
N LEU A 187 -13.16 5.70 -9.19
CA LEU A 187 -14.24 5.08 -8.41
C LEU A 187 -13.93 3.71 -7.81
N PRO A 188 -13.09 2.85 -8.42
CA PRO A 188 -12.72 1.57 -7.81
C PRO A 188 -12.09 1.71 -6.42
N ILE A 189 -11.53 2.87 -6.04
CA ILE A 189 -11.02 3.09 -4.67
C ILE A 189 -12.13 2.89 -3.63
N TYR A 190 -13.33 3.39 -3.88
CA TYR A 190 -14.46 3.23 -2.94
C TYR A 190 -14.93 1.77 -2.85
N ASP A 191 -14.84 1.02 -3.95
CA ASP A 191 -15.17 -0.40 -3.98
C ASP A 191 -14.11 -1.20 -3.19
N ILE A 192 -12.83 -0.82 -3.30
CA ILE A 192 -11.72 -1.40 -2.54
C ILE A 192 -11.87 -1.07 -1.05
N THR A 193 -12.14 0.18 -0.67
CA THR A 193 -12.26 0.56 0.76
C THR A 193 -13.46 -0.06 1.44
N SER A 194 -14.57 -0.26 0.72
CA SER A 194 -15.77 -0.91 1.25
C SER A 194 -15.70 -2.45 1.28
N ASN A 195 -14.70 -3.05 0.65
CA ASN A 195 -14.50 -4.49 0.67
C ASN A 195 -14.14 -4.95 2.10
N PRO A 196 -14.90 -5.89 2.72
CA PRO A 196 -14.67 -6.33 4.10
C PRO A 196 -13.36 -7.10 4.31
N LYS A 197 -12.65 -7.44 3.23
CA LYS A 197 -11.31 -8.04 3.26
C LYS A 197 -10.19 -7.03 3.06
N SER A 198 -10.53 -5.78 2.76
CA SER A 198 -9.55 -4.69 2.76
C SER A 198 -9.23 -4.28 4.18
N ALA A 199 -7.95 -4.20 4.48
CA ALA A 199 -7.49 -3.87 5.81
C ALA A 199 -6.06 -3.34 5.77
N TYR A 200 -5.66 -2.64 6.84
CA TYR A 200 -4.26 -2.56 7.21
C TYR A 200 -3.88 -3.80 8.02
N HIS A 201 -2.60 -4.15 8.01
CA HIS A 201 -2.14 -5.18 8.92
C HIS A 201 -2.28 -4.71 10.37
N VAL A 202 -2.43 -5.64 11.31
CA VAL A 202 -2.52 -5.32 12.74
C VAL A 202 -1.22 -4.63 13.15
N VAL A 203 -1.33 -3.46 13.77
CA VAL A 203 -0.21 -2.75 14.39
C VAL A 203 -0.29 -2.97 15.90
N LYS A 204 0.81 -3.39 16.52
CA LYS A 204 0.91 -3.50 17.98
C LYS A 204 1.26 -2.14 18.58
N ASN A 205 0.67 -1.76 19.71
CA ASN A 205 0.97 -0.48 20.36
C ASN A 205 2.29 -0.52 21.15
N THR A 206 3.40 -0.63 20.44
CA THR A 206 4.76 -0.73 20.97
C THR A 206 5.51 0.61 20.94
N GLY A 207 4.91 1.70 20.47
CA GLY A 207 5.61 2.97 20.26
C GLY A 207 6.72 2.93 19.19
N GLU A 208 6.94 1.78 18.56
CA GLU A 208 7.96 1.52 17.55
C GLU A 208 7.43 0.45 16.60
N HIS A 209 7.27 0.80 15.32
CA HIS A 209 6.71 -0.07 14.30
C HIS A 209 7.70 -0.24 13.15
N LEU A 210 8.63 -1.20 13.29
CA LEU A 210 9.65 -1.48 12.28
C LEU A 210 9.35 -2.74 11.46
N GLU A 211 8.31 -3.50 11.80
CA GLU A 211 7.94 -4.73 11.11
C GLU A 211 7.76 -4.51 9.60
N GLU A 212 7.18 -3.38 9.19
CA GLU A 212 6.97 -3.06 7.79
C GLU A 212 8.26 -2.80 7.03
N SER A 213 9.10 -1.93 7.57
CA SER A 213 10.37 -1.56 6.93
C SER A 213 11.32 -2.76 6.91
N MET A 214 11.34 -3.57 7.98
CA MET A 214 12.11 -4.81 8.02
C MET A 214 11.62 -5.83 6.97
N LEU A 215 10.30 -5.98 6.80
CA LEU A 215 9.73 -6.84 5.76
C LEU A 215 10.04 -6.31 4.35
N GLN A 216 9.96 -5.00 4.13
CA GLN A 216 10.29 -4.37 2.85
C GLN A 216 11.77 -4.57 2.49
N ASN A 217 12.67 -4.41 3.46
CA ASN A 217 14.10 -4.68 3.28
C ASN A 217 14.37 -6.16 2.95
N LEU A 218 13.70 -7.08 3.65
CA LEU A 218 13.78 -8.51 3.33
C LEU A 218 13.27 -8.79 1.90
N MET A 219 12.18 -8.14 1.49
CA MET A 219 11.65 -8.26 0.13
C MET A 219 12.64 -7.77 -0.91
N ALA A 220 13.26 -6.60 -0.70
CA ALA A 220 14.28 -6.07 -1.61
C ALA A 220 15.50 -7.00 -1.71
N SER A 221 16.00 -7.48 -0.56
CA SER A 221 17.13 -8.43 -0.51
C SER A 221 16.80 -9.76 -1.19
N TRP A 222 15.57 -10.28 -0.99
CA TRP A 222 15.11 -11.50 -1.65
C TRP A 222 15.00 -11.30 -3.17
N GLN A 223 14.44 -10.20 -3.63
CA GLN A 223 14.35 -9.87 -5.07
C GLN A 223 15.72 -9.72 -5.73
N ALA A 224 16.69 -9.15 -5.01
CA ALA A 224 18.07 -9.00 -5.46
C ALA A 224 18.84 -10.34 -5.49
N GLY A 225 18.36 -11.37 -4.79
CA GLY A 225 19.05 -12.65 -4.64
C GLY A 225 20.10 -12.67 -3.53
N ASP A 226 20.13 -11.64 -2.68
CA ASP A 226 21.07 -11.53 -1.56
C ASP A 226 20.65 -12.37 -0.35
N THR A 227 19.38 -12.78 -0.29
CA THR A 227 18.87 -13.70 0.74
C THR A 227 18.84 -15.12 0.21
N ALA A 228 19.72 -16.00 0.73
CA ALA A 228 19.82 -17.38 0.27
C ALA A 228 18.69 -18.32 0.78
N ASN A 229 18.14 -18.06 1.97
CA ASN A 229 17.13 -18.91 2.58
C ASN A 229 16.00 -18.10 3.20
N ILE A 230 14.84 -18.12 2.54
CA ILE A 230 13.69 -17.34 2.97
C ILE A 230 13.11 -17.79 4.32
N LYS A 231 13.16 -19.09 4.66
CA LYS A 231 12.62 -19.58 5.92
C LYS A 231 13.43 -19.06 7.11
N SER A 232 14.76 -19.14 7.00
CA SER A 232 15.67 -18.60 8.02
C SER A 232 15.50 -17.08 8.15
N ALA A 233 15.42 -16.36 7.03
CA ALA A 233 15.26 -14.91 7.03
C ALA A 233 13.92 -14.46 7.63
N LEU A 234 12.82 -15.18 7.36
CA LEU A 234 11.52 -14.93 8.00
C LEU A 234 11.54 -15.24 9.51
N SER A 235 12.28 -16.28 9.94
CA SER A 235 12.55 -16.55 11.35
C SER A 235 13.27 -15.37 12.03
N ASP A 236 14.32 -14.84 11.39
CA ASP A 236 15.09 -13.74 11.97
C ASP A 236 14.30 -12.43 11.98
N LEU A 237 13.47 -12.18 10.96
CA LEU A 237 12.50 -11.10 10.97
C LEU A 237 11.53 -11.24 12.15
N ALA A 238 10.94 -12.42 12.37
CA ALA A 238 10.03 -12.67 13.48
C ALA A 238 10.69 -12.37 14.83
N LYS A 239 11.92 -12.88 15.06
CA LYS A 239 12.67 -12.62 16.30
C LYS A 239 12.91 -11.11 16.54
N LYS A 240 13.29 -10.35 15.51
CA LYS A 240 13.53 -8.91 15.62
C LYS A 240 12.25 -8.15 15.97
N VAL A 241 11.13 -8.52 15.35
CA VAL A 241 9.83 -7.91 15.66
C VAL A 241 9.38 -8.28 17.08
N ASP A 242 9.53 -9.53 17.48
CA ASP A 242 9.20 -9.97 18.85
C ASP A 242 10.06 -9.26 19.90
N GLN A 243 11.33 -8.98 19.63
CA GLN A 243 12.18 -8.18 20.52
C GLN A 243 11.65 -6.76 20.72
N ILE A 244 11.15 -6.12 19.67
CA ILE A 244 10.51 -4.79 19.76
C ILE A 244 9.24 -4.88 20.61
N VAL A 245 8.41 -5.88 20.34
CA VAL A 245 7.17 -6.13 21.08
C VAL A 245 7.44 -6.35 22.57
N VAL A 246 8.44 -7.16 22.92
CA VAL A 246 8.80 -7.43 24.32
C VAL A 246 9.43 -6.21 25.00
N ARG A 247 10.27 -5.44 24.29
CA ARG A 247 10.95 -4.28 24.88
C ARG A 247 9.99 -3.15 25.26
N ASN A 248 8.89 -2.99 24.50
CA ASN A 248 8.01 -1.83 24.60
C ASN A 248 6.59 -2.15 25.13
N ASN A 249 6.32 -3.40 25.51
CA ASN A 249 5.13 -3.78 26.28
C ASN A 249 5.43 -3.71 27.78
#